data_AF-A0A5N6FTY3-F1
#
_entry.id   AF-A0A5N6FTY3-F1
#
_cell.length_a   1.000
_cell.length_b   1.000
_cell.length_c   1.000
_cell.angle_alpha   90.00
_cell.angle_beta   90.00
_cell.angle_gamma   90.00
#
_symmetry.space_group_name_H-M   'P 1'
#
loop_
_entity.id
_entity.type
_entity.pdbx_description
1 polymer ?
#
loop_
_entity_poly.entity_id
_entity_poly.type
_entity_poly.pdbx_seq_one_letter_code
_entity_poly.pdbx_strand_id
1 'polypeptide(L)'
;MRLLQALMLGTGLAMQAKAYELIFYDNVNDCNANDNSNYKIFDGNSEQCINLFDVPPSDASCSLYINGGASYTACTSDNFRGTSVYLSDLHTQVLGKNSCWSCTFYNERDCEVETYPPITTDKCNYRGGHGLASFKCGPSSTIGGC
;
A
#
# COMPACT_ATOMS: atom_id res chain seq x y z
N MET A 1 47.63 30.91 11.90
CA MET A 1 47.26 29.56 11.46
C MET A 1 46.30 28.96 12.47
N ARG A 2 45.25 28.25 12.00
CA ARG A 2 44.20 27.53 12.74
C ARG A 2 43.12 28.47 13.30
N LEU A 3 41.81 28.23 13.15
CA LEU A 3 41.08 26.98 12.94
C LEU A 3 40.06 27.08 11.79
N LEU A 4 39.97 26.01 10.98
CA LEU A 4 38.83 25.76 10.11
C LEU A 4 37.60 25.45 10.97
N GLN A 5 36.51 26.20 10.79
CA GLN A 5 35.19 25.78 11.23
C GLN A 5 34.63 24.83 10.16
N ALA A 6 34.58 23.55 10.47
CA ALA A 6 33.86 22.57 9.66
C ALA A 6 32.36 22.72 9.95
N LEU A 7 31.62 23.37 9.03
CA LEU A 7 30.18 23.22 8.98
C LEU A 7 29.87 21.80 8.50
N MET A 8 29.64 20.89 9.45
CA MET A 8 28.96 19.63 9.21
C MET A 8 27.46 19.95 9.04
N LEU A 9 27.05 20.34 7.83
CA LEU A 9 25.65 20.32 7.45
C LEU A 9 25.25 18.85 7.36
N GLY A 10 24.71 18.35 8.46
CA GLY A 10 24.06 17.05 8.51
C GLY A 10 22.90 17.04 7.52
N THR A 11 23.13 16.50 6.34
CA THR A 11 22.07 15.96 5.50
C THR A 11 21.55 14.74 6.25
N GLY A 12 20.62 14.99 7.17
CA GLY A 12 19.77 13.92 7.68
C GLY A 12 19.20 13.21 6.46
N LEU A 13 19.44 11.91 6.34
CA LEU A 13 18.69 11.07 5.42
C LEU A 13 17.22 11.27 5.81
N ALA A 14 16.51 12.13 5.08
CA ALA A 14 15.07 12.15 5.12
C ALA A 14 14.67 10.76 4.64
N MET A 15 14.40 9.85 5.57
CA MET A 15 13.72 8.61 5.23
C MET A 15 12.45 9.05 4.51
N GLN A 16 12.35 8.74 3.22
CA GLN A 16 11.16 9.06 2.46
C GLN A 16 10.03 8.22 3.04
N ALA A 17 9.25 8.81 3.94
CA ALA A 17 8.03 8.19 4.42
C ALA A 17 7.18 7.84 3.20
N LYS A 18 6.70 6.59 3.17
CA LYS A 18 5.70 6.15 2.20
C LYS A 18 4.37 6.78 2.58
N ALA A 19 3.40 6.79 1.69
CA ALA A 19 2.09 7.40 1.88
C ALA A 19 1.04 6.39 2.35
N TYR A 20 1.21 5.15 1.93
CA TYR A 20 0.38 4.03 2.33
C TYR A 20 1.22 2.77 2.51
N GLU A 21 0.73 1.88 3.35
CA GLU A 21 1.09 0.46 3.39
C GLU A 21 -0.20 -0.37 3.42
N LEU A 22 -0.40 -1.18 2.39
CA LEU A 22 -1.59 -2.01 2.20
C LEU A 22 -1.20 -3.47 2.05
N ILE A 23 -1.93 -4.37 2.70
CA ILE A 23 -1.69 -5.81 2.61
C ILE A 23 -2.92 -6.49 2.03
N PHE A 24 -2.79 -7.12 0.87
CA PHE A 24 -3.88 -7.85 0.22
C PHE A 24 -3.67 -9.34 0.40
N TYR A 25 -4.70 -10.05 0.84
CA TYR A 25 -4.65 -11.51 1.06
C TYR A 25 -5.51 -12.21 0.01
N ASP A 26 -5.04 -13.33 -0.53
CA ASP A 26 -5.74 -14.03 -1.61
C ASP A 26 -6.89 -14.93 -1.14
N ASN A 27 -6.86 -15.42 0.10
CA ASN A 27 -7.75 -16.50 0.53
C ASN A 27 -8.39 -16.34 1.92
N VAL A 28 -8.01 -15.33 2.71
CA VAL A 28 -8.55 -15.10 4.06
C VAL A 28 -9.46 -13.88 4.08
N ASN A 29 -10.47 -13.90 4.94
CA ASN A 29 -11.46 -12.83 5.08
C ASN A 29 -11.21 -11.90 6.27
N ASP A 30 -10.45 -12.37 7.26
CA ASP A 30 -10.15 -11.69 8.52
C ASP A 30 -8.76 -11.03 8.53
N CYS A 31 -8.08 -11.02 7.37
CA CYS A 31 -6.71 -10.52 7.22
C CYS A 31 -5.70 -11.21 8.13
N ASN A 32 -5.99 -12.44 8.54
CA ASN A 32 -5.08 -13.27 9.32
C ASN A 32 -4.49 -14.36 8.42
N ALA A 33 -3.26 -14.14 7.94
CA ALA A 33 -2.61 -15.12 7.09
C ALA A 33 -2.48 -16.48 7.81
N ASN A 34 -2.72 -17.56 7.07
CA ASN A 34 -2.42 -18.92 7.49
C ASN A 34 -1.35 -19.53 6.56
N ASP A 35 -0.94 -20.77 6.84
CA ASP A 35 0.11 -21.47 6.09
C ASP A 35 -0.20 -21.67 4.59
N ASN A 36 -1.44 -21.47 4.16
CA ASN A 36 -1.87 -21.56 2.76
C ASN A 36 -2.16 -20.18 2.15
N SER A 37 -2.01 -19.09 2.90
CA SER A 37 -2.28 -17.73 2.42
C SER A 37 -1.11 -17.19 1.62
N ASN A 38 -1.39 -16.60 0.47
CA ASN A 38 -0.47 -15.67 -0.17
C ASN A 38 -0.97 -14.25 0.04
N TYR A 39 -0.04 -13.32 0.22
CA TYR A 39 -0.40 -11.92 0.37
C TYR A 39 0.62 -11.00 -0.28
N LYS A 40 0.13 -9.90 -0.82
CA LYS A 40 0.97 -8.83 -1.38
C LYS A 40 0.96 -7.64 -0.45
N ILE A 41 2.14 -7.13 -0.10
CA ILE A 41 2.30 -5.86 0.58
C ILE A 41 2.66 -4.81 -0.46
N PHE A 42 1.88 -3.74 -0.54
CA PHE A 42 2.17 -2.56 -1.34
C PHE A 42 2.46 -1.37 -0.43
N ASP A 43 3.60 -0.73 -0.64
CA ASP A 43 3.98 0.50 0.03
C ASP A 43 4.44 1.54 -1.00
N GLY A 44 4.03 2.80 -0.86
CA GLY A 44 4.30 3.74 -1.94
C GLY A 44 3.80 5.15 -1.69
N ASN A 45 4.13 6.01 -2.65
CA ASN A 45 3.65 7.39 -2.77
C ASN A 45 2.89 7.59 -4.08
N SER A 46 2.55 6.51 -4.78
CA SER A 46 1.93 6.61 -6.10
C SER A 46 0.49 7.08 -6.02
N GLU A 47 0.16 8.06 -6.85
CA GLU A 47 -1.22 8.48 -7.11
C GLU A 47 -1.85 7.76 -8.32
N GLN A 48 -1.09 6.84 -8.94
CA GLN A 48 -1.54 6.10 -10.11
C GLN A 48 -2.47 4.95 -9.72
N CYS A 49 -3.24 4.45 -10.69
CA CYS A 49 -3.93 3.19 -10.52
C CYS A 49 -2.90 2.06 -10.43
N ILE A 50 -2.92 1.29 -9.35
CA ILE A 50 -2.04 0.14 -9.15
C ILE A 50 -2.88 -1.14 -9.30
N ASN A 51 -2.50 -1.93 -10.29
CA ASN A 51 -3.08 -3.23 -10.56
C ASN A 51 -2.39 -4.31 -9.69
N LEU A 52 -3.17 -5.10 -8.93
CA LEU A 52 -2.64 -6.16 -8.08
C LEU A 52 -1.93 -7.28 -8.88
N PHE A 53 -2.23 -7.36 -10.18
CA PHE A 53 -1.77 -8.39 -11.10
C PHE A 53 -0.43 -8.05 -11.75
N ASP A 54 0.13 -6.86 -11.52
CA ASP A 54 1.30 -6.35 -12.25
C ASP A 54 2.40 -5.86 -11.31
N VAL A 55 3.55 -5.55 -11.92
CA VAL A 55 4.64 -4.82 -11.25
C VAL A 55 4.15 -3.39 -10.95
N PRO A 56 4.32 -2.89 -9.71
CA PRO A 56 3.89 -1.53 -9.37
C PRO A 56 4.70 -0.47 -10.13
N PRO A 57 4.16 0.77 -10.24
CA PRO A 57 4.91 1.91 -10.75
C PRO A 57 6.13 2.22 -9.86
N SER A 58 7.10 2.98 -10.37
CA SER A 58 8.40 3.20 -9.71
C SER A 58 8.35 3.94 -8.37
N ASP A 59 7.25 4.61 -8.08
CA ASP A 59 6.95 5.31 -6.82
C ASP A 59 6.20 4.44 -5.80
N ALA A 60 5.99 3.16 -6.11
CA ALA A 60 5.48 2.14 -5.21
C ALA A 60 6.35 0.87 -5.27
N SER A 61 6.35 0.11 -4.19
CA SER A 61 6.94 -1.22 -4.10
C SER A 61 5.88 -2.25 -3.82
N CYS A 62 6.18 -3.49 -4.19
CA CYS A 62 5.32 -4.63 -3.93
C CYS A 62 6.15 -5.86 -3.61
N SER A 63 5.80 -6.54 -2.52
CA SER A 63 6.35 -7.83 -2.14
C SER A 63 5.25 -8.86 -2.03
N LEU A 64 5.44 -10.03 -2.66
CA LEU A 64 4.56 -11.19 -2.56
C LEU A 64 5.14 -12.16 -1.53
N TYR A 65 4.35 -12.46 -0.50
CA TYR A 65 4.61 -13.46 0.51
C TYR A 65 3.77 -14.71 0.22
N ILE A 66 4.40 -15.88 0.37
CA ILE A 66 3.84 -17.17 -0.02
C ILE A 66 3.75 -18.09 1.19
N ASN A 67 2.69 -18.90 1.27
CA ASN A 67 2.45 -19.90 2.32
C ASN A 67 2.57 -19.30 3.74
N GLY A 68 1.75 -18.30 4.05
CA GLY A 68 1.77 -17.61 5.35
C GLY A 68 3.03 -16.77 5.59
N GLY A 69 3.81 -16.49 4.54
CA GLY A 69 5.06 -15.72 4.64
C GLY A 69 6.30 -16.57 4.90
N ALA A 70 6.23 -17.89 4.70
CA ALA A 70 7.40 -18.78 4.74
C ALA A 70 8.47 -18.40 3.70
N SER A 71 8.08 -17.77 2.60
CA SER A 71 8.98 -17.16 1.63
C SER A 71 8.40 -15.87 1.07
N TYR A 72 9.26 -15.04 0.48
CA TYR A 72 8.84 -13.81 -0.19
C TYR A 72 9.65 -13.54 -1.46
N THR A 73 9.05 -12.80 -2.39
CA THR A 73 9.66 -12.31 -3.62
C THR A 73 9.14 -10.92 -3.95
N ALA A 74 9.84 -10.17 -4.80
CA ALA A 74 9.26 -8.98 -5.42
C ALA A 74 8.05 -9.39 -6.28
N CYS A 75 7.04 -8.53 -6.35
CA CYS A 75 5.87 -8.80 -7.18
C CYS A 75 6.26 -8.81 -8.66
N THR A 76 5.72 -9.80 -9.37
CA THR A 76 5.77 -9.91 -10.83
C THR A 76 4.35 -9.83 -11.37
N SER A 77 4.21 -9.78 -12.70
CA SER A 77 2.90 -10.00 -13.30
C SER A 77 2.41 -11.42 -13.01
N ASP A 78 1.22 -11.54 -12.45
CA ASP A 78 0.59 -12.80 -12.04
C ASP A 78 -0.95 -12.68 -12.05
N ASN A 79 -1.65 -13.69 -11.53
CA ASN A 79 -3.11 -13.70 -11.42
C ASN A 79 -3.61 -13.43 -9.99
N PHE A 80 -2.83 -12.70 -9.18
CA PHE A 80 -3.19 -12.42 -7.79
C PHE A 80 -4.46 -11.57 -7.70
N ARG A 81 -5.39 -11.99 -6.84
CA ARG A 81 -6.61 -11.24 -6.55
C ARG A 81 -6.86 -11.19 -5.05
N GLY A 82 -7.15 -10.00 -4.53
CA GLY A 82 -7.33 -9.81 -3.08
C GLY A 82 -8.73 -10.23 -2.62
N THR A 83 -8.84 -11.22 -1.75
CA THR A 83 -10.08 -11.56 -1.03
C THR A 83 -10.36 -10.59 0.12
N SER A 84 -9.30 -10.15 0.80
CA SER A 84 -9.36 -9.09 1.79
C SER A 84 -8.17 -8.12 1.66
N VAL A 85 -8.31 -6.95 2.27
CA VAL A 85 -7.23 -5.97 2.40
C VAL A 85 -7.12 -5.50 3.85
N TYR A 86 -5.89 -5.43 4.33
CA TYR A 86 -5.52 -4.79 5.58
C TYR A 86 -4.89 -3.42 5.31
N LEU A 87 -5.49 -2.38 5.87
CA LEU A 87 -4.99 -1.02 5.85
C LEU A 87 -3.99 -0.88 7.00
N SER A 88 -2.71 -1.11 6.70
CA SER A 88 -1.65 -1.14 7.72
C SER A 88 -1.35 0.26 8.23
N ASP A 89 -1.05 1.17 7.30
CA ASP A 89 -0.79 2.56 7.61
C ASP A 89 -1.23 3.48 6.45
N LEU A 90 -1.78 4.64 6.82
CA LEU A 90 -2.04 5.76 5.92
C LEU A 90 -1.35 6.97 6.55
N HIS A 91 -0.29 7.44 5.89
CA HIS A 91 0.58 8.43 6.49
C HIS A 91 0.03 9.85 6.30
N THR A 92 0.08 10.64 7.37
CA THR A 92 -0.27 12.07 7.38
C THR A 92 0.84 12.97 6.87
N GLN A 93 2.08 12.47 6.90
CA GLN A 93 3.29 13.24 6.64
C GLN A 93 4.19 12.51 5.66
N VAL A 94 4.13 12.93 4.41
CA VAL A 94 4.96 12.41 3.32
C VAL A 94 5.88 13.53 2.87
N LEU A 95 7.20 13.33 2.97
CA LEU A 95 8.22 14.31 2.58
C LEU A 95 8.02 15.71 3.20
N GLY A 96 7.58 15.76 4.46
CA GLY A 96 7.36 17.01 5.19
C GLY A 96 6.09 17.78 4.80
N LYS A 97 5.21 17.20 3.98
CA LYS A 97 3.87 17.75 3.70
C LYS A 97 2.84 17.06 4.59
N ASN A 98 2.03 17.87 5.28
CA ASN A 98 0.87 17.39 6.04
C ASN A 98 -0.30 17.12 5.09
N SER A 99 -0.40 15.90 4.58
CA SER A 99 -1.52 15.45 3.77
C SER A 99 -1.91 14.07 4.25
N CYS A 100 -3.13 13.91 4.77
CA CYS A 100 -3.71 12.59 4.98
C CYS A 100 -3.86 11.92 3.61
N TRP A 101 -3.56 10.63 3.52
CA TRP A 101 -3.82 9.85 2.32
C TRP A 101 -5.04 8.98 2.52
N SER A 102 -5.77 8.73 1.44
CA SER A 102 -6.85 7.75 1.40
C SER A 102 -6.71 6.90 0.15
N CYS A 103 -7.22 5.67 0.20
CA CYS A 103 -7.20 4.76 -0.94
C CYS A 103 -8.62 4.36 -1.34
N THR A 104 -8.87 4.40 -2.64
CA THR A 104 -10.06 3.84 -3.27
C THR A 104 -9.69 2.49 -3.90
N PHE A 105 -10.62 1.54 -3.82
CA PHE A 105 -10.39 0.16 -4.23
C PHE A 105 -11.41 -0.27 -5.28
N TYR A 106 -10.97 -1.12 -6.20
CA TYR A 106 -11.71 -1.43 -7.42
C TYR A 106 -11.75 -2.94 -7.67
N ASN A 107 -12.84 -3.37 -8.29
CA ASN A 107 -13.04 -4.75 -8.69
C ASN A 107 -12.33 -5.07 -10.02
N GLU A 108 -12.02 -4.05 -10.83
CA GLU A 108 -11.34 -4.19 -12.12
C GLU A 108 -9.90 -3.70 -12.08
N ARG A 109 -9.10 -4.02 -13.11
CA ARG A 109 -7.64 -3.79 -13.14
C ARG A 109 -7.24 -2.34 -13.42
N ASP A 110 -8.12 -1.58 -14.05
CA ASP A 110 -7.92 -0.23 -14.60
C ASP A 110 -8.45 0.88 -13.69
N CYS A 111 -8.88 0.53 -12.48
CA CYS A 111 -9.55 1.43 -11.55
C CYS A 111 -10.82 2.10 -12.11
N GLU A 112 -11.57 1.42 -13.00
CA GLU A 112 -12.82 1.96 -13.55
C GLU A 112 -14.04 1.66 -12.66
N VAL A 113 -14.08 0.50 -12.00
CA VAL A 113 -15.25 0.04 -11.22
C VAL A 113 -14.89 -0.08 -9.74
N GLU A 114 -15.29 0.94 -8.96
CA GLU A 114 -15.10 0.93 -7.51
C GLU A 114 -15.82 -0.24 -6.84
N THR A 115 -15.23 -0.74 -5.76
CA THR A 115 -15.86 -1.77 -4.92
C THR A 115 -17.17 -1.26 -4.32
N TYR A 116 -18.20 -2.10 -4.32
CA TYR A 116 -19.46 -1.81 -3.64
C TYR A 116 -19.82 -2.95 -2.67
N PRO A 117 -20.03 -2.65 -1.37
CA PRO A 117 -19.87 -1.33 -0.75
C PRO A 117 -18.40 -0.86 -0.72
N PRO A 118 -18.14 0.46 -0.61
CA PRO A 118 -16.79 1.00 -0.51
C PRO A 118 -16.03 0.45 0.70
N ILE A 119 -14.71 0.32 0.59
CA ILE A 119 -13.80 -0.05 1.70
C ILE A 119 -13.97 0.95 2.84
N THR A 120 -14.18 0.44 4.05
CA THR A 120 -14.35 1.26 5.25
C THR A 120 -12.98 1.62 5.83
N THR A 121 -12.97 2.45 6.86
CA THR A 121 -11.77 2.77 7.65
C THR A 121 -11.37 1.64 8.60
N ASP A 122 -12.09 0.52 8.61
CA ASP A 122 -11.70 -0.63 9.42
C ASP A 122 -10.35 -1.15 8.93
N LYS A 123 -9.51 -1.61 9.85
CA LYS A 123 -8.19 -2.10 9.48
C LYS A 123 -8.26 -3.27 8.52
N CYS A 124 -9.21 -4.19 8.69
CA CYS A 124 -9.40 -5.31 7.77
C CYS A 124 -10.74 -5.19 7.05
N ASN A 125 -10.70 -5.35 5.73
CA ASN A 125 -11.88 -5.32 4.87
C ASN A 125 -11.96 -6.56 3.99
N TYR A 126 -12.99 -7.37 4.20
CA TYR A 126 -13.34 -8.50 3.34
C TYR A 126 -14.15 -8.05 2.12
N ARG A 127 -13.85 -8.59 0.93
CA ARG A 127 -14.62 -8.29 -0.29
C ARG A 127 -15.28 -9.48 -0.95
N GLY A 128 -14.75 -10.69 -0.79
CA GLY A 128 -15.35 -11.92 -1.33
C GLY A 128 -15.67 -11.86 -2.82
N GLY A 129 -16.30 -12.90 -3.38
CA GLY A 129 -16.77 -12.89 -4.77
C GLY A 129 -15.66 -12.61 -5.79
N HIS A 130 -15.81 -11.54 -6.57
CA HIS A 130 -14.79 -11.10 -7.53
C HIS A 130 -13.53 -10.55 -6.82
N GLY A 131 -13.56 -10.14 -5.55
CA GLY A 131 -12.37 -9.63 -4.86
C GLY A 131 -11.84 -8.32 -5.44
N LEU A 132 -10.65 -7.94 -4.97
CA LEU A 132 -9.95 -6.70 -5.26
C LEU A 132 -8.95 -6.90 -6.41
N ALA A 133 -8.97 -6.00 -7.39
CA ALA A 133 -8.09 -6.07 -8.56
C ALA A 133 -7.17 -4.86 -8.72
N SER A 134 -7.58 -3.70 -8.26
CA SER A 134 -6.72 -2.52 -8.25
C SER A 134 -7.07 -1.57 -7.11
N PHE A 135 -6.16 -0.62 -6.86
CA PHE A 135 -6.36 0.46 -5.91
C PHE A 135 -5.71 1.75 -6.42
N LYS A 136 -6.19 2.88 -5.92
CA LYS A 136 -5.61 4.19 -6.15
C LYS A 136 -5.58 4.93 -4.83
N CYS A 137 -4.41 5.39 -4.42
CA CYS A 137 -4.26 6.22 -3.25
C CYS A 137 -3.97 7.66 -3.66
N GLY A 138 -4.29 8.62 -2.80
CA GLY A 138 -3.98 10.02 -3.05
C GLY A 138 -4.19 10.88 -1.82
N PRO A 139 -3.74 12.15 -1.87
CA PRO A 139 -4.04 13.13 -0.83
C PRO A 139 -5.56 13.26 -0.63
N SER A 140 -6.00 13.09 0.61
CA SER A 140 -7.38 13.32 1.03
C SER A 140 -7.54 14.75 1.57
N SER A 141 -8.65 15.39 1.20
CA SER A 141 -9.01 16.73 1.65
C SER A 141 -9.62 16.75 3.06
N THR A 142 -9.87 15.60 3.69
CA THR A 142 -10.33 15.53 5.08
C THR A 142 -9.16 15.77 6.03
N ILE A 143 -8.93 17.03 6.38
CA ILE A 143 -8.06 17.42 7.51
C ILE A 143 -8.67 16.78 8.78
N GLY A 144 -7.95 15.86 9.44
CA GLY A 144 -8.40 15.17 10.65
C GLY A 144 -9.08 13.81 10.43
N GLY A 145 -8.96 13.24 9.22
CA GLY A 145 -9.22 11.81 8.95
C GLY A 145 -8.03 10.90 9.26
N CYS A 146 -7.10 11.44 10.03
CA CYS A 146 -6.02 10.79 10.73
C CYS A 146 -6.13 11.32 12.18
#